data_AF-A0A261D0A8-F1
#
_entry.id   AF-A0A261D0A8-F1
#
_cell.length_a   1.000
_cell.length_b   1.000
_cell.length_c   1.000
_cell.angle_alpha   90.00
_cell.angle_beta   90.00
_cell.angle_gamma   90.00
#
_symmetry.space_group_name_H-M   'P 1'
#
loop_
_entity.id
_entity.type
_entity.pdbx_description
1 polymer ?
#
loop_
_entity_poly.entity_id
_entity_poly.type
_entity_poly.pdbx_seq_one_letter_code
_entity_poly.pdbx_strand_id
1 'polypeptide(L)'
;MSEEYPDDDDIVADESADEGEVLYAESGGAWWVVAIGPVLCLIVLVTEIIGGGKLHWPALLVFALVIGGFSLVQVYAARTHVSMMLTERSLRQGAQTILLDEISEIFPENNSPEPQKWESAPALGELSAVPRRRKGVGIRMTNGKLAQAWARDVDHFRSELTQAHQAIELGLGPRKRAPRPDED
;
A
#
# COMPACT_ATOMS: atom_id res chain seq x y z
N MET A 1 42.50 15.79 5.61
CA MET A 1 41.45 15.87 4.59
C MET A 1 40.70 14.57 4.71
N SER A 2 39.78 14.53 5.67
CA SER A 2 38.97 13.35 5.95
C SER A 2 37.72 13.54 5.11
N GLU A 3 37.52 12.70 4.11
CA GLU A 3 36.25 12.61 3.41
C GLU A 3 35.20 12.16 4.44
N GLU A 4 34.34 13.11 4.84
CA GLU A 4 33.15 12.85 5.62
C GLU A 4 32.23 12.00 4.73
N TYR A 5 32.12 10.71 5.05
CA TYR A 5 31.17 9.82 4.40
C TYR A 5 29.79 10.18 4.97
N PRO A 6 28.81 10.61 4.16
CA PRO A 6 27.49 10.93 4.65
C PRO A 6 26.90 9.70 5.36
N ASP A 7 26.33 9.93 6.54
CA ASP A 7 25.70 8.90 7.36
C ASP A 7 24.52 8.30 6.56
N ASP A 8 24.41 6.97 6.49
CA ASP A 8 23.39 6.29 5.67
C ASP A 8 21.96 6.72 6.09
N ASP A 9 21.78 7.21 7.32
CA ASP A 9 20.51 7.74 7.84
C ASP A 9 20.09 9.10 7.23
N ASP A 10 21.03 9.91 6.71
CA ASP A 10 20.71 11.20 6.06
C ASP A 10 20.14 10.99 4.64
N ILE A 11 20.53 9.91 3.96
CA ILE A 11 20.10 9.61 2.58
C ILE A 11 18.62 9.17 2.56
N VAL A 12 18.17 8.40 3.55
CA VAL A 12 16.76 7.95 3.66
C VAL A 12 15.82 9.06 4.14
N ALA A 13 16.32 10.02 4.91
CA ALA A 13 15.52 11.16 5.35
C ALA A 13 15.24 12.14 4.19
N ASP A 14 16.22 12.38 3.31
CA ASP A 14 16.13 13.35 2.21
C ASP A 14 15.13 12.93 1.12
N GLU A 15 15.07 11.63 0.75
CA GLU A 15 14.05 11.12 -0.19
C GLU A 15 12.63 11.28 0.36
N SER A 16 12.41 11.00 1.65
CA SER A 16 11.09 11.16 2.27
C SER A 16 10.69 12.63 2.47
N ALA A 17 11.68 13.52 2.65
CA ALA A 17 11.47 14.95 2.78
C ALA A 17 11.07 15.60 1.45
N ASP A 18 11.48 15.04 0.31
CA ASP A 18 11.10 15.54 -1.01
C ASP A 18 9.71 15.04 -1.48
N GLU A 19 9.15 13.95 -0.94
CA GLU A 19 7.82 13.47 -1.37
C GLU A 19 6.63 14.26 -0.80
N GLY A 20 6.82 15.01 0.29
CA GLY A 20 5.78 15.81 0.94
C GLY A 20 4.88 15.03 1.90
N GLU A 21 3.74 15.62 2.30
CA GLU A 21 2.82 14.98 3.27
C GLU A 21 2.13 13.73 2.71
N VAL A 22 1.94 12.71 3.55
CA VAL A 22 1.14 11.53 3.19
C VAL A 22 -0.34 11.89 3.24
N LEU A 23 -0.94 12.08 2.07
CA LEU A 23 -2.36 12.43 1.93
C LEU A 23 -3.26 11.22 2.13
N TYR A 24 -2.83 10.05 1.66
CA TYR A 24 -3.63 8.84 1.77
C TYR A 24 -2.79 7.57 1.70
N ALA A 25 -3.02 6.61 2.61
CA ALA A 25 -2.28 5.35 2.64
C ALA A 25 -3.18 4.17 2.98
N GLU A 26 -2.98 3.06 2.27
CA GLU A 26 -3.65 1.78 2.52
C GLU A 26 -2.65 0.64 2.67
N SER A 27 -2.82 -0.16 3.73
CA SER A 27 -2.05 -1.40 3.90
C SER A 27 -2.71 -2.58 3.17
N GLY A 28 -1.94 -3.31 2.37
CA GLY A 28 -2.48 -4.41 1.56
C GLY A 28 -2.89 -5.69 2.29
N GLY A 29 -2.42 -5.91 3.52
CA GLY A 29 -2.71 -7.10 4.32
C GLY A 29 -2.51 -6.87 5.82
N ALA A 30 -3.23 -7.63 6.65
CA ALA A 30 -3.22 -7.44 8.10
C ALA A 30 -2.33 -8.48 8.82
N TRP A 31 -1.34 -8.01 9.58
CA TRP A 31 -0.37 -8.85 10.28
C TRP A 31 -1.01 -9.81 11.30
N TRP A 32 -2.16 -9.46 11.88
CA TRP A 32 -2.84 -10.32 12.86
C TRP A 32 -3.29 -11.66 12.26
N VAL A 33 -3.52 -11.74 10.95
CA VAL A 33 -3.93 -12.99 10.26
C VAL A 33 -2.86 -14.07 10.40
N VAL A 34 -1.58 -13.67 10.42
CA VAL A 34 -0.44 -14.59 10.61
C VAL A 34 -0.51 -15.29 11.97
N ALA A 35 -1.08 -14.63 12.98
CA ALA A 35 -1.17 -15.17 14.33
C ALA A 35 -2.29 -16.21 14.51
N ILE A 36 -3.28 -16.29 13.61
CA ILE A 36 -4.44 -17.20 13.76
C ILE A 36 -3.98 -18.66 13.89
N GLY A 37 -3.13 -19.14 12.99
CA GLY A 37 -2.63 -20.52 13.00
C GLY A 37 -1.90 -20.88 14.30
N PRO A 38 -0.87 -20.11 14.69
CA PRO A 38 -0.18 -20.29 15.97
C PRO A 38 -1.12 -20.23 17.19
N VAL A 39 -2.05 -19.28 17.24
CA VAL A 39 -3.02 -19.15 18.35
C VAL A 39 -3.94 -20.36 18.44
N LEU A 40 -4.44 -20.88 17.32
CA LEU A 40 -5.26 -22.10 17.31
C LEU A 40 -4.46 -23.32 17.79
N CYS A 41 -3.21 -23.47 17.35
CA CYS A 41 -2.35 -24.56 17.82
C CYS A 41 -2.06 -24.44 19.32
N LEU A 42 -1.88 -23.21 19.82
CA LEU A 42 -1.71 -22.95 21.25
C LEU A 42 -2.96 -23.31 22.06
N ILE A 43 -4.15 -22.99 21.56
CA ILE A 43 -5.42 -23.36 22.20
C ILE A 43 -5.53 -24.89 22.31
N VAL A 44 -5.27 -25.62 21.21
CA VAL A 44 -5.30 -27.10 21.21
C VAL A 44 -4.28 -27.70 22.18
N LEU A 45 -3.07 -27.14 22.21
CA LEU A 45 -2.02 -27.55 23.14
C LEU A 45 -2.46 -27.40 24.60
N VAL A 46 -3.04 -26.25 24.95
CA VAL A 46 -3.54 -25.98 26.31
C VAL A 46 -4.68 -26.92 26.68
N THR A 47 -5.63 -27.17 25.77
CA THR A 47 -6.74 -28.10 26.05
C THR A 47 -6.27 -29.53 26.27
N GLU A 48 -5.24 -29.97 25.53
CA GLU A 48 -4.72 -31.34 25.65
C GLU A 48 -3.97 -31.57 26.96
N ILE A 49 -3.22 -30.55 27.43
CA ILE A 49 -2.53 -30.57 28.73
C ILE A 49 -3.54 -30.70 29.87
N ILE A 50 -4.66 -29.96 29.80
CA ILE A 50 -5.72 -30.01 30.81
C ILE A 50 -6.48 -31.33 30.75
N GLY A 51 -6.72 -31.87 29.55
CA GLY A 51 -7.49 -33.10 29.33
C GLY A 51 -6.76 -34.41 29.61
N GLY A 52 -5.44 -34.39 29.85
CA GLY A 52 -4.64 -35.59 30.14
C GLY A 52 -4.46 -36.53 28.93
N GLY A 53 -4.64 -36.02 27.70
CA GLY A 53 -4.50 -36.77 26.46
C GLY A 53 -3.05 -37.05 26.06
N LYS A 54 -2.85 -37.85 25.00
CA LYS A 54 -1.52 -38.12 24.45
C LYS A 54 -1.08 -36.93 23.59
N LEU A 55 -0.26 -36.08 24.18
CA LEU A 55 0.17 -34.84 23.54
C LEU A 55 1.10 -35.09 22.35
N HIS A 56 0.60 -34.89 21.13
CA HIS A 56 1.41 -34.87 19.90
C HIS A 56 2.00 -33.48 19.63
N TRP A 57 2.73 -32.93 20.61
CA TRP A 57 3.34 -31.60 20.50
C TRP A 57 4.20 -31.38 19.23
N PRO A 58 4.93 -32.38 18.67
CA PRO A 58 5.68 -32.16 17.43
C PRO A 58 4.76 -31.94 16.23
N ALA A 59 3.61 -32.63 16.18
CA ALA A 59 2.64 -32.45 15.11
C ALA A 59 1.99 -31.07 15.16
N LEU A 60 1.60 -30.60 16.35
CA LEU A 60 1.05 -29.25 16.55
C LEU A 60 2.05 -28.17 16.12
N LEU A 61 3.33 -28.34 16.44
CA LEU A 61 4.38 -27.43 16.02
C LEU A 61 4.51 -27.38 14.49
N VAL A 62 4.51 -28.54 13.82
CA VAL A 62 4.53 -28.60 12.35
C VAL A 62 3.32 -27.89 11.75
N PHE A 63 2.11 -28.12 12.28
CA PHE A 63 0.91 -27.43 11.81
C PHE A 63 0.99 -25.91 12.02
N ALA A 64 1.45 -25.45 13.18
CA ALA A 64 1.63 -24.03 13.47
C ALA A 64 2.60 -23.38 12.49
N LEU A 65 3.73 -24.04 12.20
CA LEU A 65 4.73 -23.56 11.24
C LEU A 65 4.19 -23.53 9.81
N VAL A 66 3.48 -24.57 9.36
CA VAL A 66 2.94 -24.61 8.00
C VAL A 66 1.89 -23.52 7.80
N ILE A 67 0.91 -23.41 8.72
CA ILE A 67 -0.18 -22.43 8.60
C ILE A 67 0.35 -21.00 8.79
N GLY A 68 1.18 -20.80 9.82
CA GLY A 68 1.78 -19.49 10.12
C GLY A 68 2.74 -19.04 9.03
N GLY A 69 3.63 -19.92 8.57
CA GLY A 69 4.58 -19.65 7.50
C GLY A 69 3.90 -19.36 6.16
N PHE A 70 2.86 -20.11 5.81
CA PHE A 70 2.08 -19.81 4.60
C PHE A 70 1.36 -18.46 4.70
N SER A 71 0.70 -18.18 5.84
CA SER A 71 0.02 -16.91 6.07
C SER A 71 1.00 -15.73 6.06
N LEU A 72 2.21 -15.92 6.58
CA LEU A 72 3.29 -14.93 6.55
C LEU A 72 3.63 -14.54 5.11
N VAL A 73 3.88 -15.52 4.24
CA VAL A 73 4.18 -15.28 2.82
C VAL A 73 3.03 -14.55 2.14
N GLN A 74 1.78 -14.94 2.41
CA GLN A 74 0.60 -14.28 1.84
C GLN A 74 0.46 -12.82 2.28
N VAL A 75 0.61 -12.54 3.59
CA VAL A 75 0.50 -11.18 4.13
C VAL A 75 1.63 -10.31 3.61
N TYR A 76 2.85 -10.84 3.56
CA TYR A 76 3.99 -10.14 2.99
C TYR A 76 3.73 -9.76 1.53
N ALA A 77 3.36 -10.72 0.68
CA ALA A 77 3.04 -10.45 -0.72
C ALA A 77 1.91 -9.42 -0.86
N ALA A 78 0.85 -9.53 -0.05
CA ALA A 78 -0.26 -8.58 -0.07
C ALA A 78 0.17 -7.17 0.33
N ARG A 79 1.04 -7.03 1.35
CA ARG A 79 1.55 -5.71 1.77
C ARG A 79 2.53 -5.12 0.76
N THR A 80 3.31 -5.93 0.06
CA THR A 80 4.25 -5.44 -0.95
C THR A 80 3.53 -5.03 -2.23
N HIS A 81 2.62 -5.85 -2.75
CA HIS A 81 2.00 -5.61 -4.07
C HIS A 81 0.63 -4.94 -4.02
N VAL A 82 -0.01 -4.91 -2.85
CA VAL A 82 -1.37 -4.37 -2.68
C VAL A 82 -1.41 -3.27 -1.61
N SER A 83 -0.26 -2.65 -1.32
CA SER A 83 -0.22 -1.39 -0.58
C SER A 83 -0.29 -0.21 -1.53
N MET A 84 -0.80 0.90 -1.04
CA MET A 84 -0.83 2.15 -1.77
C MET A 84 -0.46 3.29 -0.83
N MET A 85 0.29 4.25 -1.34
CA MET A 85 0.60 5.50 -0.64
C MET A 85 0.54 6.64 -1.66
N LEU A 86 -0.27 7.65 -1.35
CA LEU A 86 -0.34 8.91 -2.06
C LEU A 86 0.28 9.96 -1.16
N THR A 87 1.30 10.62 -1.67
CA THR A 87 1.89 11.82 -1.08
C THR A 87 1.51 13.04 -1.92
N GLU A 88 2.02 14.20 -1.54
CA GLU A 88 1.82 15.42 -2.30
C GLU A 88 2.55 15.41 -3.66
N ARG A 89 3.58 14.56 -3.84
CA ARG A 89 4.37 14.50 -5.08
C ARG A 89 4.38 13.16 -5.78
N SER A 90 4.14 12.07 -5.06
CA SER A 90 4.27 10.71 -5.59
C SER A 90 3.05 9.85 -5.28
N LEU A 91 2.81 8.88 -6.17
CA LEU A 91 1.83 7.84 -6.01
C LEU A 91 2.54 6.49 -6.08
N ARG A 92 2.60 5.81 -4.95
CA ARG A 92 3.04 4.43 -4.85
C ARG A 92 1.86 3.48 -4.89
N GLN A 93 1.90 2.52 -5.81
CA GLN A 93 0.93 1.47 -6.03
C GLN A 93 1.65 0.12 -6.08
N GLY A 94 1.49 -0.68 -5.04
CA GLY A 94 2.23 -1.93 -4.88
C GLY A 94 3.74 -1.72 -4.91
N ALA A 95 4.38 -2.30 -5.93
CA ALA A 95 5.82 -2.23 -6.15
C ALA A 95 6.26 -1.05 -7.06
N GLN A 96 5.32 -0.27 -7.59
CA GLN A 96 5.62 0.83 -8.50
C GLN A 96 5.33 2.18 -7.83
N THR A 97 6.28 3.12 -7.90
CA THR A 97 6.08 4.52 -7.55
C THR A 97 6.16 5.35 -8.82
N ILE A 98 5.24 6.29 -8.99
CA ILE A 98 5.25 7.30 -10.06
C ILE A 98 5.15 8.68 -9.43
N LEU A 99 5.75 9.68 -10.08
CA LEU A 99 5.55 11.07 -9.70
C LEU A 99 4.20 11.56 -10.25
N LEU A 100 3.58 12.50 -9.54
CA LEU A 100 2.31 13.07 -9.96
C LEU A 100 2.45 14.03 -11.15
N ASP A 101 3.65 14.55 -11.43
CA ASP A 101 3.95 15.34 -12.64
C ASP A 101 4.06 14.47 -13.91
N GLU A 102 4.26 13.17 -13.75
CA GLU A 102 4.16 12.18 -14.83
C GLU A 102 2.71 11.86 -15.21
N ILE A 103 1.74 12.32 -14.42
CA ILE A 103 0.31 12.21 -14.73
C ILE A 103 -0.10 13.45 -15.53
N SER A 104 -0.68 13.21 -16.71
CA SER A 104 -1.18 14.25 -17.61
C SER A 104 -2.68 14.47 -17.51
N GLU A 105 -3.44 13.43 -17.15
CA GLU A 105 -4.90 13.51 -17.02
C GLU A 105 -5.38 12.45 -16.04
N ILE A 106 -6.30 12.83 -15.15
CA ILE A 106 -7.05 11.92 -14.28
C ILE A 106 -8.48 11.84 -14.81
N PHE A 107 -8.98 10.63 -15.07
CA PHE A 107 -10.31 10.45 -15.63
C PHE A 107 -11.39 10.52 -14.53
N PRO A 108 -12.54 11.13 -14.81
CA PRO A 108 -13.67 11.16 -13.89
C PRO A 108 -14.26 9.76 -13.71
N GLU A 109 -15.07 9.61 -12.66
CA GLU A 109 -15.87 8.40 -12.48
C GLU A 109 -16.76 8.13 -13.69
N ASN A 110 -16.83 6.87 -14.11
CA ASN A 110 -17.75 6.48 -15.15
C ASN A 110 -19.18 6.39 -14.60
N ASN A 111 -20.00 7.37 -14.96
CA ASN A 111 -21.43 7.40 -14.65
C ASN A 111 -22.31 6.83 -15.79
N SER A 112 -21.70 6.40 -16.89
CA SER A 112 -22.38 5.82 -18.05
C SER A 112 -22.43 4.29 -17.93
N PRO A 113 -23.49 3.63 -18.46
CA PRO A 113 -23.50 2.18 -18.59
C PRO A 113 -22.45 1.63 -19.59
N GLU A 114 -21.90 2.50 -20.44
CA GLU A 114 -20.85 2.10 -21.40
C GLU A 114 -19.47 2.11 -20.71
N PRO A 115 -18.67 1.03 -20.82
CA PRO A 115 -17.36 0.98 -20.22
C PRO A 115 -16.41 1.98 -20.89
N GLN A 116 -15.69 2.75 -20.08
CA GLN A 116 -14.67 3.65 -20.62
C GLN A 116 -13.38 2.90 -20.97
N LYS A 117 -12.63 3.43 -21.95
CA LYS A 117 -11.37 2.81 -22.42
C LYS A 117 -10.36 2.58 -21.29
N TRP A 118 -10.33 3.45 -20.29
CA TRP A 118 -9.39 3.35 -19.16
C TRP A 118 -9.73 2.21 -18.20
N GLU A 119 -10.98 1.75 -18.12
CA GLU A 119 -11.39 0.64 -17.23
C GLU A 119 -10.78 -0.70 -17.66
N SER A 120 -10.34 -0.80 -18.92
CA SER A 120 -9.62 -1.96 -19.45
C SER A 120 -8.09 -1.76 -19.49
N ALA A 121 -7.58 -0.62 -19.03
CA ALA A 121 -6.14 -0.34 -19.03
C ALA A 121 -5.40 -1.15 -17.95
N PRO A 122 -4.09 -1.40 -18.09
CA PRO A 122 -3.31 -2.07 -17.05
C PRO A 122 -3.32 -1.29 -15.73
N ALA A 123 -3.33 -2.00 -14.60
CA ALA A 123 -3.23 -1.36 -13.30
C ALA A 123 -1.77 -0.97 -12.99
N LEU A 124 -1.60 0.15 -12.28
CA LEU A 124 -0.30 0.51 -11.71
C LEU A 124 0.16 -0.54 -10.68
N GLY A 125 1.47 -0.69 -10.54
CA GLY A 125 2.06 -1.69 -9.65
C GLY A 125 2.42 -3.01 -10.33
N GLU A 126 2.71 -2.97 -11.64
CA GLU A 126 3.05 -4.15 -12.47
C GLU A 126 1.91 -5.17 -12.59
N LEU A 127 0.67 -4.72 -12.40
CA LEU A 127 -0.51 -5.56 -12.38
C LEU A 127 -1.27 -5.49 -13.71
N SER A 128 -1.70 -6.64 -14.22
CA SER A 128 -2.54 -6.68 -15.42
C SER A 128 -3.96 -6.17 -15.17
N ALA A 129 -4.42 -6.19 -13.91
CA ALA A 129 -5.76 -5.77 -13.52
C ALA A 129 -5.79 -5.23 -12.08
N VAL A 130 -6.83 -4.47 -11.76
CA VAL A 130 -7.06 -3.90 -10.42
C VAL A 130 -7.18 -5.02 -9.36
N PRO A 131 -6.48 -4.93 -8.21
CA PRO A 131 -6.56 -5.91 -7.15
C PRO A 131 -8.00 -6.15 -6.64
N ARG A 132 -8.30 -7.38 -6.20
CA ARG A 132 -9.62 -7.72 -5.68
C ARG A 132 -10.04 -6.79 -4.54
N ARG A 133 -11.31 -6.41 -4.51
CA ARG A 133 -11.93 -5.49 -3.52
C ARG A 133 -11.45 -4.04 -3.60
N ARG A 134 -10.78 -3.65 -4.68
CA ARG A 134 -10.38 -2.27 -4.98
C ARG A 134 -11.06 -1.84 -6.27
N LYS A 135 -11.16 -0.53 -6.49
CA LYS A 135 -11.69 0.05 -7.73
C LYS A 135 -10.61 0.89 -8.40
N GLY A 136 -10.66 0.96 -9.73
CA GLY A 136 -9.71 1.71 -10.54
C GLY A 136 -10.10 3.18 -10.70
N VAL A 137 -9.10 4.04 -10.79
CA VAL A 137 -9.18 5.40 -11.32
C VAL A 137 -8.31 5.44 -12.56
N GLY A 138 -8.92 5.77 -13.70
CA GLY A 138 -8.16 5.95 -14.94
C GLY A 138 -7.19 7.12 -14.80
N ILE A 139 -5.97 6.93 -15.26
CA ILE A 139 -4.98 7.99 -15.42
C ILE A 139 -4.31 7.87 -16.80
N ARG A 140 -3.91 9.01 -17.36
CA ARG A 140 -3.05 9.08 -18.53
C ARG A 140 -1.70 9.64 -18.11
N MET A 141 -0.65 8.90 -18.41
CA MET A 141 0.73 9.34 -18.19
C MET A 141 1.17 10.34 -19.26
N THR A 142 2.16 11.17 -18.98
CA THR A 142 2.74 12.16 -19.92
C THR A 142 3.29 11.53 -21.20
N ASN A 143 3.73 10.27 -21.14
CA ASN A 143 4.13 9.47 -22.32
C ASN A 143 2.93 8.95 -23.15
N GLY A 144 1.70 9.32 -22.79
CA GLY A 144 0.46 8.91 -23.47
C GLY A 144 -0.08 7.55 -23.04
N LYS A 145 0.62 6.80 -22.18
CA LYS A 145 0.16 5.49 -21.70
C LYS A 145 -1.05 5.65 -20.78
N LEU A 146 -2.07 4.83 -21.02
CA LEU A 146 -3.25 4.71 -20.16
C LEU A 146 -2.99 3.66 -19.08
N ALA A 147 -3.33 3.97 -17.84
CA ALA A 147 -3.22 3.07 -16.71
C ALA A 147 -4.38 3.24 -15.73
N GLN A 148 -4.52 2.30 -14.80
CA GLN A 148 -5.45 2.39 -13.68
C GLN A 148 -4.67 2.52 -12.37
N ALA A 149 -4.76 3.68 -11.73
CA ALA A 149 -4.50 3.76 -10.29
C ALA A 149 -5.65 3.05 -9.56
N TRP A 150 -5.45 2.61 -8.31
CA TRP A 150 -6.48 1.85 -7.61
C TRP A 150 -6.46 2.09 -6.12
N ALA A 151 -7.62 2.07 -5.49
CA ALA A 151 -7.77 2.20 -4.04
C ALA A 151 -8.99 1.40 -3.55
N ARG A 152 -9.08 1.15 -2.26
CA ARG A 152 -10.27 0.56 -1.63
C ARG A 152 -11.37 1.60 -1.51
N ASP A 153 -11.03 2.81 -1.05
CA ASP A 153 -11.93 3.98 -1.09
C ASP A 153 -11.56 4.85 -2.29
N VAL A 154 -12.18 4.55 -3.43
CA VAL A 154 -11.84 5.19 -4.70
C VAL A 154 -12.27 6.65 -4.76
N ASP A 155 -13.30 7.01 -4.01
CA ASP A 155 -13.88 8.36 -4.08
C ASP A 155 -13.02 9.33 -3.28
N HIS A 156 -12.61 8.93 -2.07
CA HIS A 156 -11.63 9.67 -1.29
C HIS A 156 -10.28 9.74 -2.02
N PHE A 157 -9.79 8.61 -2.54
CA PHE A 157 -8.54 8.57 -3.28
C PHE A 157 -8.56 9.48 -4.52
N ARG A 158 -9.62 9.44 -5.33
CA ARG A 158 -9.73 10.29 -6.53
C ARG A 158 -9.71 11.77 -6.16
N SER A 159 -10.40 12.15 -5.08
CA SER A 159 -10.41 13.52 -4.58
C SER A 159 -9.00 14.00 -4.20
N GLU A 160 -8.29 13.23 -3.37
CA GLU A 160 -6.93 13.57 -2.93
C GLU A 160 -5.94 13.59 -4.10
N LEU A 161 -5.99 12.59 -4.98
CA LEU A 161 -5.13 12.52 -6.16
C LEU A 161 -5.32 13.72 -7.08
N THR A 162 -6.58 14.12 -7.31
CA THR A 162 -6.92 15.25 -8.17
C THR A 162 -6.43 16.56 -7.56
N GLN A 163 -6.62 16.76 -6.25
CA GLN A 163 -6.14 17.95 -5.55
C GLN A 163 -4.60 18.05 -5.56
N ALA A 164 -3.91 16.93 -5.30
CA ALA A 164 -2.45 16.88 -5.30
C ALA A 164 -1.88 17.16 -6.70
N HIS A 165 -2.44 16.53 -7.74
CA HIS A 165 -2.03 16.78 -9.12
C HIS A 165 -2.23 18.25 -9.52
N GLN A 166 -3.38 18.85 -9.19
CA GLN A 166 -3.63 20.27 -9.45
C GLN A 166 -2.67 21.19 -8.69
N ALA A 167 -2.31 20.86 -7.45
CA ALA A 167 -1.35 21.64 -6.67
C ALA A 167 0.02 21.68 -7.36
N ILE A 168 0.48 20.56 -7.91
CA ILE A 168 1.73 20.49 -8.68
C ILE A 168 1.64 21.29 -9.98
N GLU A 169 0.54 21.18 -10.73
CA GLU A 169 0.34 21.98 -11.95
C GLU A 169 0.38 23.50 -11.67
N LEU A 170 -0.09 23.91 -10.49
CA LEU A 170 -0.04 25.29 -10.03
C LEU A 170 1.34 25.70 -9.45
N GLY A 171 2.31 24.77 -9.39
CA GLY A 171 3.63 25.00 -8.80
C GLY A 171 3.61 25.19 -7.29
N LEU A 172 2.55 24.75 -6.62
CA LEU A 172 2.43 24.79 -5.17
C LEU A 172 3.24 23.59 -4.62
N GLY A 173 4.40 23.89 -4.04
CA GLY A 173 5.22 22.87 -3.39
C GLY A 173 4.51 22.20 -2.19
N PRO A 174 5.10 21.14 -1.62
CA PRO A 174 4.55 20.39 -0.49
C PRO A 174 4.05 21.30 0.63
N ARG A 175 2.83 21.07 1.14
CA ARG A 175 2.38 21.85 2.29
C ARG A 175 3.26 21.50 3.46
N LYS A 176 3.94 22.50 4.03
CA LYS A 176 4.59 22.33 5.33
C LYS A 176 3.52 21.96 6.35
N ARG A 177 3.70 20.79 6.97
CA ARG A 177 2.88 20.26 8.07
C ARG A 177 2.57 21.36 9.09
N ALA A 178 1.30 21.58 9.38
CA ALA A 178 0.91 22.44 10.51
C ALA A 178 1.36 21.77 11.84
N PRO A 179 1.92 22.53 12.81
CA PRO A 179 2.31 21.98 14.11
C PRO A 179 1.11 21.31 14.78
N ARG A 180 1.33 20.11 15.34
CA ARG A 180 0.29 19.39 16.08
C ARG A 180 0.02 20.14 17.40
N PRO A 181 -1.23 20.37 17.82
CA PRO A 181 -1.53 21.23 18.98
C PRO A 181 -1.23 20.62 20.37
N ASP A 182 -0.37 19.61 20.48
CA ASP A 182 -0.16 18.81 21.69
C ASP A 182 1.33 18.53 22.03
N GLU A 183 2.27 19.29 21.48
CA GLU A 183 3.66 19.36 21.96
C GLU A 183 3.90 20.68 22.71
N ASP A 184 3.43 20.76 23.95
CA ASP A 184 3.87 21.68 25.01
C ASP A 184 3.78 20.97 26.39
#